data_AF-A0A1V0PD95-F1
#
_entry.id   AF-A0A1V0PD95-F1
#
_cell.length_a   1.000
_cell.length_b   1.000
_cell.length_c   1.000
_cell.angle_alpha   90.00
_cell.angle_beta   90.00
_cell.angle_gamma   90.00
#
_symmetry.space_group_name_H-M   'P 1'
#
loop_
_entity.id
_entity.type
_entity.pdbx_description
1 polymer ?
#
loop_
_entity_poly.entity_id
_entity_poly.type
_entity_poly.pdbx_seq_one_letter_code
_entity_poly.pdbx_strand_id
1 'polypeptide(L)'
;MADKQRSVWSSLCAVSKRVDGQFKEDLEILISRLRNADEKEARASFAAFASRYEDDVFFSQYVDELCTAHLEGRGNLGTLQGLKDNHNLIKLKQEEFYSQKASYVFSSFVAFGIITGIVLSLHTLPSIGEAYPKIFSHNIVGWVDFGLYYLIMIWVFNRLAMGYFDDSVLQMKK
;
A
#
# COMPACT_ATOMS: atom_id res chain seq x y z
N MET A 1 -4.46 -9.39 -26.45
CA MET A 1 -5.64 -9.18 -27.32
C MET A 1 -6.83 -9.87 -26.69
N ALA A 2 -7.77 -9.11 -26.13
CA ALA A 2 -9.00 -9.66 -25.55
C ALA A 2 -9.92 -10.13 -26.68
N ASP A 3 -10.28 -11.41 -26.65
CA ASP A 3 -11.19 -12.03 -27.60
C ASP A 3 -12.58 -11.38 -27.47
N LYS A 4 -12.91 -10.52 -28.44
CA LYS A 4 -14.08 -9.61 -28.41
C LYS A 4 -15.43 -10.34 -28.43
N GLN A 5 -15.50 -11.67 -28.46
CA GLN A 5 -16.76 -12.43 -28.57
C GLN A 5 -17.10 -13.35 -27.38
N ARG A 6 -16.33 -13.34 -26.29
CA ARG A 6 -16.59 -14.23 -25.13
C ARG A 6 -17.74 -13.77 -24.22
N SER A 7 -18.68 -14.66 -23.93
CA SER A 7 -19.69 -14.45 -22.86
C SER A 7 -19.01 -14.27 -21.50
N VAL A 8 -19.69 -13.65 -20.54
CA VAL A 8 -19.19 -13.52 -19.16
C VAL A 8 -18.82 -14.90 -18.59
N TRP A 9 -19.68 -15.91 -18.77
CA TRP A 9 -19.41 -17.28 -18.33
C TRP A 9 -18.13 -17.87 -18.94
N SER A 10 -17.93 -17.75 -20.27
CA SER A 10 -16.72 -18.26 -20.93
C SER A 10 -15.46 -17.49 -20.52
N SER A 11 -15.60 -16.22 -20.18
CA SER A 11 -14.51 -15.39 -19.64
C SER A 11 -14.13 -15.84 -18.23
N LEU A 12 -15.11 -16.12 -17.37
CA LEU A 12 -14.88 -16.67 -16.04
C LEU A 12 -14.19 -18.04 -16.10
N CYS A 13 -14.64 -18.95 -16.98
CA CYS A 13 -13.98 -20.24 -17.22
C CYS A 13 -12.55 -20.10 -17.73
N ALA A 14 -12.23 -19.04 -18.46
CA ALA A 14 -10.86 -18.78 -18.91
C ALA A 14 -9.98 -18.24 -17.78
N VAL A 15 -10.55 -17.43 -16.88
CA VAL A 15 -9.86 -16.86 -15.71
C VAL A 15 -9.64 -17.92 -14.64
N SER A 16 -10.61 -18.81 -14.39
CA SER A 16 -10.48 -19.88 -13.38
C SER A 16 -9.28 -20.81 -13.61
N LYS A 17 -8.87 -20.98 -14.88
CA LYS A 17 -7.66 -21.74 -15.26
C LYS A 17 -6.33 -21.06 -14.91
N ARG A 18 -6.35 -19.78 -14.54
CA ARG A 18 -5.16 -18.95 -14.30
C ARG A 18 -5.02 -18.50 -12.85
N VAL A 19 -6.02 -18.79 -12.03
CA VAL A 19 -6.06 -18.43 -10.61
C VAL A 19 -5.94 -19.69 -9.78
N ASP A 20 -5.42 -19.56 -8.57
CA ASP A 20 -5.19 -20.65 -7.63
C ASP A 20 -5.67 -20.28 -6.23
N GLY A 21 -5.74 -21.29 -5.34
CA GLY A 21 -6.17 -21.13 -3.95
C GLY A 21 -7.67 -20.86 -3.80
N GLN A 22 -8.05 -20.23 -2.69
CA GLN A 22 -9.45 -19.99 -2.31
C GLN A 22 -10.25 -19.22 -3.37
N PHE A 23 -9.62 -18.23 -4.02
CA PHE A 23 -10.28 -17.47 -5.08
C PHE A 23 -10.70 -18.37 -6.27
N LYS A 24 -9.89 -19.37 -6.59
CA LYS A 24 -10.23 -20.35 -7.62
C LYS A 24 -11.44 -21.17 -7.23
N GLU A 25 -11.47 -21.68 -6.01
CA GLU A 25 -12.57 -22.49 -5.49
C GLU A 25 -13.89 -21.69 -5.50
N ASP A 26 -13.85 -20.45 -5.01
CA ASP A 26 -15.01 -19.54 -5.04
C ASP A 26 -15.47 -19.25 -6.48
N LEU A 27 -14.54 -19.04 -7.40
CA LEU A 27 -14.82 -18.78 -8.81
C LEU A 27 -15.39 -20.02 -9.53
N GLU A 28 -14.89 -21.21 -9.23
CA GLU A 28 -15.42 -22.48 -9.76
C GLU A 28 -16.84 -22.74 -9.24
N ILE A 29 -17.12 -22.44 -7.97
CA ILE A 29 -18.47 -22.47 -7.40
C ILE A 29 -19.38 -21.50 -8.16
N LEU A 30 -18.96 -20.26 -8.38
CA LEU A 30 -19.73 -19.28 -9.16
C LEU A 30 -20.01 -19.80 -10.58
N ILE A 31 -18.99 -20.25 -11.30
CA ILE A 31 -19.13 -20.78 -12.68
C ILE A 31 -20.11 -21.95 -12.73
N SER A 32 -20.04 -22.85 -11.75
CA SER A 32 -20.90 -24.03 -11.67
C SER A 32 -22.37 -23.65 -11.49
N ARG A 33 -22.64 -22.67 -10.61
CA ARG A 33 -23.99 -22.15 -10.35
C ARG A 33 -24.57 -21.43 -11.57
N LEU A 34 -23.74 -20.67 -12.30
CA LEU A 34 -24.17 -19.91 -13.47
C LEU A 34 -24.52 -20.76 -14.71
N ARG A 35 -24.15 -22.05 -14.76
CA ARG A 35 -24.27 -22.85 -15.99
C ARG A 35 -25.70 -23.01 -16.49
N ASN A 36 -26.66 -23.13 -15.58
CA ASN A 36 -28.09 -23.29 -15.86
C ASN A 36 -28.96 -22.33 -15.03
N ALA A 37 -28.36 -21.28 -14.47
CA ALA A 37 -29.06 -20.36 -13.58
C ALA A 37 -30.12 -19.56 -14.34
N ASP A 38 -31.30 -19.40 -13.73
CA ASP A 38 -32.19 -18.32 -14.10
C ASP A 38 -31.65 -16.95 -13.62
N GLU A 39 -32.33 -15.86 -13.98
CA GLU A 39 -31.88 -14.51 -13.61
C GLU A 39 -31.73 -14.34 -12.09
N LYS A 40 -32.65 -14.90 -11.30
CA LYS A 40 -32.67 -14.78 -9.85
C LYS A 40 -31.53 -15.59 -9.22
N GLU A 41 -31.31 -16.80 -9.71
CA GLU A 41 -30.21 -17.67 -9.30
C GLU A 41 -28.85 -17.07 -9.66
N ALA A 42 -28.73 -16.43 -10.81
CA ALA A 42 -27.52 -15.74 -11.23
C ALA A 42 -27.23 -14.54 -10.31
N ARG A 43 -28.22 -13.67 -10.04
CA ARG A 43 -28.07 -12.55 -9.09
C ARG A 43 -27.66 -13.04 -7.70
N ALA A 44 -28.31 -14.08 -7.20
CA ALA A 44 -27.97 -14.67 -5.90
C ALA A 44 -26.54 -15.25 -5.87
N SER A 45 -26.10 -15.85 -6.97
CA SER A 45 -24.76 -16.43 -7.08
C SER A 45 -23.67 -15.36 -7.11
N PHE A 46 -23.88 -14.27 -7.87
CA PHE A 46 -22.96 -13.14 -7.87
C PHE A 46 -22.92 -12.43 -6.51
N ALA A 47 -24.06 -12.23 -5.85
CA ALA A 47 -24.12 -11.64 -4.51
C ALA A 47 -23.39 -12.53 -3.47
N ALA A 48 -23.58 -13.84 -3.52
CA ALA A 48 -22.87 -14.78 -2.65
C ALA A 48 -21.35 -14.72 -2.90
N PHE A 49 -20.92 -14.60 -4.16
CA PHE A 49 -19.51 -14.42 -4.50
C PHE A 49 -18.97 -13.07 -3.98
N ALA A 50 -19.68 -11.96 -4.20
CA ALA A 50 -19.28 -10.63 -3.72
C ALA A 50 -19.12 -10.58 -2.19
N SER A 51 -20.02 -11.22 -1.44
CA SER A 51 -19.97 -11.25 0.03
C SER A 51 -18.69 -11.86 0.61
N ARG A 52 -17.99 -12.70 -0.15
CA ARG A 52 -16.68 -13.26 0.24
C ARG A 52 -15.56 -12.22 0.24
N TYR A 53 -15.78 -11.09 -0.42
CA TYR A 53 -14.80 -10.04 -0.69
C TYR A 53 -15.35 -8.65 -0.32
N GLU A 54 -16.28 -8.58 0.65
CA GLU A 54 -16.98 -7.35 1.03
C GLU A 54 -16.04 -6.24 1.54
N ASP A 55 -14.87 -6.61 2.06
CA ASP A 55 -13.82 -5.68 2.48
C ASP A 55 -13.24 -4.86 1.31
N ASP A 56 -13.29 -5.39 0.08
CA ASP A 56 -12.91 -4.67 -1.13
C ASP A 56 -14.15 -4.16 -1.85
N VAL A 57 -14.53 -2.92 -1.52
CA VAL A 57 -15.70 -2.22 -2.08
C VAL A 57 -15.62 -2.12 -3.61
N PHE A 58 -14.44 -1.86 -4.18
CA PHE A 58 -14.28 -1.72 -5.63
C PHE A 58 -14.42 -3.07 -6.33
N PHE A 59 -13.91 -4.14 -5.73
CA PHE A 59 -14.10 -5.48 -6.24
C PHE A 59 -15.56 -5.94 -6.13
N SER A 60 -16.24 -5.62 -5.02
CA SER A 60 -17.67 -5.90 -4.86
C SER A 60 -18.52 -5.20 -5.93
N GLN A 61 -18.27 -3.91 -6.18
CA GLN A 61 -18.90 -3.16 -7.29
C GLN A 61 -18.56 -3.76 -8.67
N TYR A 62 -17.33 -4.24 -8.85
CA TYR A 62 -16.93 -4.92 -10.08
C TYR A 62 -17.72 -6.21 -10.30
N VAL A 63 -17.99 -6.98 -9.24
CA VAL A 63 -18.81 -8.19 -9.29
C VAL A 63 -20.27 -7.88 -9.61
N ASP A 64 -20.82 -6.79 -9.07
CA ASP A 64 -22.18 -6.34 -9.38
C ASP A 64 -22.33 -5.98 -10.86
N GLU A 65 -21.38 -5.20 -11.39
CA GLU A 65 -21.36 -4.89 -12.82
C GLU A 65 -21.11 -6.14 -13.67
N LEU A 66 -20.37 -7.13 -13.17
CA LEU A 66 -20.18 -8.39 -13.87
C LEU A 66 -21.50 -9.20 -13.93
N CYS A 67 -22.34 -9.11 -12.90
CA CYS A 67 -23.69 -9.67 -12.88
C CYS A 67 -24.57 -8.99 -13.93
N THR A 68 -24.60 -7.66 -13.95
CA THR A 68 -25.33 -6.88 -14.96
C THR A 68 -24.86 -7.25 -16.38
N ALA A 69 -23.55 -7.38 -16.58
CA ALA A 69 -22.96 -7.77 -17.86
C ALA A 69 -23.38 -9.19 -18.30
N HIS A 70 -23.61 -10.09 -17.33
CA HIS A 70 -24.03 -11.46 -17.56
C HIS A 70 -25.51 -11.54 -17.96
N LEU A 71 -26.37 -10.75 -17.32
CA LEU A 71 -27.82 -10.79 -17.48
C LEU A 71 -28.32 -9.91 -18.64
N GLU A 72 -27.84 -8.68 -18.70
CA GLU A 72 -28.31 -7.64 -19.63
C GLU A 72 -27.40 -7.52 -20.86
N GLY A 73 -26.28 -8.25 -20.86
CA GLY A 73 -25.28 -8.20 -21.91
C GLY A 73 -24.29 -7.04 -21.73
N ARG A 74 -23.57 -6.71 -22.78
CA ARG A 74 -22.31 -5.93 -22.71
C ARG A 74 -22.47 -4.41 -22.61
N GLY A 75 -23.64 -3.91 -22.19
CA GLY A 75 -23.91 -2.47 -22.11
C GLY A 75 -22.99 -1.71 -21.14
N ASN A 76 -22.43 -2.40 -20.15
CA ASN A 76 -21.67 -1.82 -19.05
C ASN A 76 -20.16 -2.17 -19.08
N LEU A 77 -19.63 -2.66 -20.21
CA LEU A 77 -18.19 -2.99 -20.31
C LEU A 77 -17.28 -1.78 -20.01
N GLY A 78 -17.74 -0.57 -20.33
CA GLY A 78 -17.03 0.67 -19.97
C GLY A 78 -16.94 0.88 -18.46
N THR A 79 -18.02 0.59 -17.72
CA THR A 79 -18.05 0.65 -16.25
C THR A 79 -17.10 -0.36 -15.63
N LEU A 80 -17.12 -1.61 -16.12
CA LEU A 80 -16.19 -2.65 -15.69
C LEU A 80 -14.72 -2.25 -15.90
N GLN A 81 -14.41 -1.64 -17.05
CA GLN A 81 -13.07 -1.14 -17.31
C GLN A 81 -12.69 0.01 -16.37
N GLY A 82 -13.61 0.96 -16.14
CA GLY A 82 -13.41 2.07 -15.20
C GLY A 82 -13.15 1.61 -13.77
N LEU A 83 -13.94 0.66 -13.26
CA LEU A 83 -13.74 0.08 -11.92
C LEU A 83 -12.37 -0.60 -11.78
N LYS A 84 -11.98 -1.39 -12.78
CA LYS A 84 -10.67 -2.05 -12.81
C LYS A 84 -9.52 -1.03 -12.85
N ASP A 85 -9.64 -0.01 -13.70
CA ASP A 85 -8.62 1.05 -13.81
C ASP A 85 -8.53 1.85 -12.50
N ASN A 86 -9.64 2.10 -11.82
CA ASN A 86 -9.67 2.79 -10.53
C ASN A 86 -9.07 1.94 -9.38
N HIS A 87 -9.41 0.65 -9.28
CA HIS A 87 -8.80 -0.25 -8.30
C HIS A 87 -7.27 -0.30 -8.48
N ASN A 88 -6.79 -0.43 -9.72
CA ASN A 88 -5.36 -0.40 -10.01
C ASN A 88 -4.71 0.94 -9.64
N LEU A 89 -5.37 2.05 -9.92
CA LEU A 89 -4.87 3.37 -9.56
C LEU A 89 -4.72 3.53 -8.04
N ILE A 90 -5.71 3.05 -7.27
CA ILE A 90 -5.66 3.09 -5.81
C ILE A 90 -4.51 2.22 -5.30
N LYS A 91 -4.35 1.01 -5.83
CA LYS A 91 -3.23 0.12 -5.50
C LYS A 91 -1.88 0.78 -5.79
N LEU A 92 -1.72 1.39 -6.96
CA LEU A 92 -0.49 2.11 -7.33
C LEU A 92 -0.21 3.26 -6.36
N LYS A 93 -1.23 4.05 -5.99
CA LYS A 93 -1.07 5.12 -5.00
C LYS A 93 -0.71 4.61 -3.61
N GLN A 94 -1.26 3.47 -3.19
CA GLN A 94 -0.91 2.82 -1.93
C GLN A 94 0.55 2.34 -1.96
N GLU A 95 0.97 1.66 -3.03
CA GLU A 95 2.37 1.23 -3.21
C GLU A 95 3.33 2.42 -3.22
N GLU A 96 2.97 3.50 -3.91
CA GLU A 96 3.73 4.75 -3.91
C GLU A 96 3.84 5.35 -2.50
N PHE A 97 2.73 5.40 -1.77
CA PHE A 97 2.69 5.90 -0.39
C PHE A 97 3.58 5.06 0.55
N TYR A 98 3.50 3.72 0.48
CA TYR A 98 4.37 2.85 1.28
C TYR A 98 5.84 2.98 0.91
N SER A 99 6.15 3.12 -0.39
CA SER A 99 7.50 3.37 -0.89
C SER A 99 8.06 4.70 -0.36
N GLN A 100 7.25 5.76 -0.38
CA GLN A 100 7.62 7.05 0.19
C GLN A 100 7.89 6.95 1.69
N LYS A 101 7.02 6.27 2.47
CA LYS A 101 7.25 6.02 3.90
C LYS A 101 8.56 5.27 4.17
N ALA A 102 8.83 4.21 3.41
CA ALA A 102 10.08 3.46 3.52
C ALA A 102 11.31 4.34 3.22
N SER A 103 11.21 5.22 2.22
CA SER A 103 12.26 6.18 1.87
C SER A 103 12.53 7.19 2.99
N TYR A 104 11.50 7.71 3.67
CA TYR A 104 11.68 8.59 4.83
C TYR A 104 12.39 7.90 6.00
N VAL A 105 12.02 6.65 6.31
CA VAL A 105 12.67 5.85 7.36
C VAL A 105 14.13 5.59 7.00
N PHE A 106 14.40 5.12 5.79
CA PHE A 106 15.76 4.83 5.33
C PHE A 106 16.65 6.08 5.34
N SER A 107 16.16 7.18 4.78
CA SER A 107 16.90 8.46 4.74
C SER A 107 17.21 8.99 6.14
N SER A 108 16.26 8.85 7.07
CA SER A 108 16.44 9.29 8.46
C SER A 108 17.41 8.39 9.23
N PHE A 109 17.37 7.07 8.99
CA PHE A 109 18.31 6.11 9.56
C PHE A 109 19.74 6.36 9.08
N VAL A 110 19.92 6.60 7.77
CA VAL A 110 21.23 6.96 7.19
C VAL A 110 21.75 8.27 7.78
N ALA A 111 20.90 9.30 7.87
CA ALA A 111 21.27 10.58 8.47
C ALA A 111 21.68 10.41 9.94
N PHE A 112 20.91 9.67 10.72
CA PHE A 112 21.23 9.35 12.11
C PHE A 112 22.59 8.65 12.23
N GLY A 113 22.84 7.62 11.40
CA GLY A 113 24.09 6.87 11.39
C GLY A 113 25.30 7.73 11.03
N ILE A 114 25.19 8.57 9.99
CA ILE A 114 26.27 9.47 9.57
C ILE A 114 26.57 10.51 10.65
N ILE A 115 25.55 11.20 11.17
CA ILE A 115 25.74 12.29 12.15
C ILE A 115 26.31 11.72 13.45
N THR A 116 25.75 10.62 13.95
CA THR A 116 26.26 9.96 15.16
C THR A 116 27.67 9.41 14.95
N GLY A 117 27.96 8.84 13.78
CA GLY A 117 29.29 8.38 13.42
C GLY A 117 30.34 9.50 13.43
N ILE A 118 30.00 10.67 12.88
CA ILE A 118 30.89 11.85 12.89
C ILE A 118 31.15 12.31 14.33
N VAL A 119 30.09 12.46 15.13
CA VAL A 119 30.18 12.92 16.52
C VAL A 119 31.02 11.96 17.37
N LEU A 120 30.74 10.65 17.28
CA LEU A 120 31.54 9.63 17.96
C LEU A 120 33.00 9.67 17.53
N SER A 121 33.26 9.78 16.23
CA SER A 121 34.62 9.84 15.69
C SER A 121 35.40 11.01 16.27
N LEU A 122 34.77 12.20 16.38
CA LEU A 122 35.35 13.38 17.00
C LEU A 122 35.67 13.16 18.48
N HIS A 123 34.78 12.49 19.22
CA HIS A 123 34.99 12.21 20.64
C HIS A 123 36.07 11.14 20.91
N THR A 124 36.29 10.21 19.97
CA THR A 124 37.23 9.09 20.13
C THR A 124 38.60 9.34 19.51
N LEU A 125 38.90 10.56 19.03
CA LEU A 125 40.22 10.86 18.49
C LEU A 125 41.31 10.66 19.56
N PRO A 126 42.44 10.00 19.24
CA PRO A 126 43.51 9.74 20.21
C PRO A 126 44.06 11.01 20.87
N SER A 127 44.08 12.13 20.15
CA SER A 127 44.50 13.44 20.66
C SER A 127 43.56 14.06 21.69
N ILE A 128 42.32 13.57 21.76
CA ILE A 128 41.28 14.05 22.68
C ILE A 128 41.17 13.14 23.90
N GLY A 129 41.51 11.85 23.82
CA GLY A 129 41.28 10.85 24.88
C GLY A 129 41.72 11.26 26.29
N GLU A 130 42.98 11.69 26.47
CA GLU A 130 43.48 12.13 27.79
C GLU A 130 42.96 13.53 28.19
N ALA A 131 42.62 14.36 27.20
CA ALA A 131 42.09 15.71 27.40
C ALA A 131 40.55 15.76 27.52
N TYR A 132 39.86 14.63 27.30
CA TYR A 132 38.41 14.57 27.14
C TYR A 132 37.66 15.11 28.36
N PRO A 133 37.99 14.74 29.62
CA PRO A 133 37.31 15.28 30.79
C PRO A 133 37.52 16.80 30.95
N LYS A 134 38.68 17.30 30.50
CA LYS A 134 39.08 18.71 30.58
C LYS A 134 38.47 19.56 29.47
N ILE A 135 38.06 18.98 28.35
CA ILE A 135 37.47 19.71 27.22
C ILE A 135 35.94 19.58 27.22
N PHE A 136 35.39 18.41 27.55
CA PHE A 136 33.97 18.10 27.34
C PHE A 136 33.18 17.89 28.65
N SER A 137 33.65 17.04 29.57
CA SER A 137 32.79 16.49 30.64
C SER A 137 32.27 17.49 31.69
N HIS A 138 32.91 18.66 31.85
CA HIS A 138 32.47 19.69 32.82
C HIS A 138 32.64 21.12 32.30
N ASN A 139 32.65 21.30 30.98
CA ASN A 139 32.89 22.61 30.36
C ASN A 139 31.76 23.01 29.42
N ILE A 140 31.60 24.31 29.26
CA ILE A 140 30.63 24.94 28.35
C ILE A 140 30.77 24.37 26.92
N VAL A 141 31.99 24.05 26.49
CA VAL A 141 32.26 23.44 25.16
C VAL A 141 31.50 22.13 24.99
N GLY A 142 31.51 21.23 25.98
CA GLY A 142 30.76 19.98 25.91
C GLY A 142 29.25 20.20 25.93
N TRP A 143 28.76 21.19 26.69
CA TRP A 143 27.33 21.51 26.72
C TRP A 143 26.84 22.05 25.37
N VAL A 144 27.64 22.88 24.71
CA VAL A 144 27.33 23.39 23.37
C VAL A 144 27.35 22.26 22.34
N ASP A 145 28.33 21.35 22.42
CA ASP A 145 28.47 20.21 21.52
C ASP A 145 27.29 19.23 21.64
N PHE A 146 26.95 18.80 22.86
CA PHE A 146 25.76 17.97 23.11
C PHE A 146 24.46 18.68 22.73
N GLY A 147 24.34 19.97 23.03
CA GLY A 147 23.17 20.78 22.67
C GLY A 147 22.97 20.86 21.15
N LEU A 148 24.05 21.08 20.40
CA LEU A 148 24.03 21.11 18.94
C LEU A 148 23.65 19.73 18.37
N TYR A 149 24.25 18.65 18.89
CA TYR A 149 23.88 17.29 18.49
C TYR A 149 22.38 17.03 18.71
N TYR A 150 21.86 17.41 19.88
CA TYR A 150 20.45 17.19 20.20
C TYR A 150 19.51 18.00 19.28
N LEU A 151 19.86 19.24 18.96
CA LEU A 151 19.09 20.07 18.02
C LEU A 151 19.04 19.45 16.62
N ILE A 152 20.17 18.92 16.14
CA ILE A 152 20.25 18.23 14.85
C ILE A 152 19.40 16.95 14.90
N MET A 153 19.44 16.19 15.99
CA MET A 153 18.64 14.99 16.17
C MET A 153 17.14 15.28 16.21
N ILE A 154 16.73 16.35 16.89
CA ILE A 154 15.34 16.84 16.87
C ILE A 154 14.92 17.17 15.44
N TRP A 155 15.78 17.81 14.65
CA TRP A 155 15.47 18.11 13.25
C TRP A 155 15.30 16.85 12.39
N VAL A 156 16.20 15.86 12.53
CA VAL A 156 16.08 14.56 11.83
C VAL A 156 14.79 13.84 12.23
N PHE A 157 14.50 13.81 13.54
CA PHE A 157 13.30 13.16 14.05
C PHE A 157 12.01 13.86 13.60
N ASN A 158 11.97 15.20 13.62
CA ASN A 158 10.82 15.95 13.12
C ASN A 158 10.60 15.71 11.63
N ARG A 159 11.66 15.63 10.83
CA ARG A 159 11.55 15.30 9.41
C ARG A 159 10.98 13.90 9.19
N LEU A 160 11.44 12.92 9.98
CA LEU A 160 10.87 11.57 9.95
C LEU A 160 9.40 11.59 10.37
N ALA A 161 9.08 12.28 11.47
CA ALA A 161 7.73 12.31 12.00
C ALA A 161 6.74 12.94 11.02
N MET A 162 7.11 14.07 10.41
CA MET A 162 6.30 14.70 9.37
C MET A 162 6.20 13.85 8.11
N GLY A 163 7.27 13.18 7.65
CA GLY A 163 7.20 12.37 6.43
C GLY A 163 6.49 11.02 6.62
N TYR A 164 6.53 10.46 7.84
CA TYR A 164 6.05 9.10 8.12
C TYR A 164 4.66 9.07 8.77
N PHE A 165 4.36 10.01 9.67
CA PHE A 165 3.05 10.07 10.36
C PHE A 165 2.06 11.04 9.70
N ASP A 166 2.47 11.75 8.64
CA ASP A 166 1.54 12.53 7.84
C ASP A 166 0.69 11.61 6.95
N ASP A 167 -0.40 11.11 7.53
CA ASP A 167 -1.44 10.36 6.84
C ASP A 167 -2.47 11.30 6.18
N SER A 168 -2.23 12.62 6.11
CA SER A 168 -3.16 13.57 5.47
C SER A 168 -3.43 13.24 4.01
N VAL A 169 -2.47 12.59 3.33
CA VAL A 169 -2.62 12.10 1.94
C VAL A 169 -3.65 10.95 1.83
N LEU A 170 -3.85 10.19 2.91
CA LEU A 170 -4.86 9.12 2.98
C LEU A 170 -6.23 9.62 3.46
N GLN A 171 -6.30 10.81 4.05
CA GLN A 171 -7.56 11.40 4.46
C GLN A 171 -8.30 11.91 3.22
N MET A 172 -9.47 11.32 2.91
CA MET A 172 -10.38 11.94 1.96
C MET A 172 -10.73 13.33 2.51
N LYS A 173 -10.44 14.38 1.73
CA LYS A 173 -11.01 15.71 1.99
C LYS A 173 -12.52 15.55 2.09
N LYS A 174 -13.06 15.83 3.28
CA LYS A 174 -14.50 15.96 3.49
C LYS A 174 -15.07 17.08 2.62
#